data_AF-A0A955NYM2-F1
#
_entry.id   AF-A0A955NYM2-F1
#
_cell.length_a   1.000
_cell.length_b   1.000
_cell.length_c   1.000
_cell.angle_alpha   90.00
_cell.angle_beta   90.00
_cell.angle_gamma   90.00
#
_symmetry.space_group_name_H-M   'P 1'
#
loop_
_entity.id
_entity.type
_entity.pdbx_description
1 polymer ?
#
loop_
_entity_poly.entity_id
_entity_poly.type
_entity_poly.pdbx_seq_one_letter_code
_entity_poly.pdbx_strand_id
1 'polypeptide(L)'
;MNASGLKPYPIRRVILFAACVIPFLWLPGQILKDRFLPLNFLYYIPPLLCFFSGCVAFFTMGRAWKWLRWTVLLIAILALAKSLVLDFEYHSRGEPTTESIRFVQWNVSAGRFGTELLVDRLRSNRPDLILLSEAPPDMELLKISRALFRNGYWFRSDGMALLGRFPIEVLERLDLPDGRGWAATVKTGARSFDLVAIDLRANLFVSRQPDLEFLSDWVVNRETDRPLIVAGDFNTPRDSVHFQGLRKNLLHAYETCGHGWPYSWPFPLPLIQTDH
;
A
#
# COMPACT_ATOMS: atom_id res chain seq x y z
N MET A 1 16.67 -39.73 40.99
CA MET A 1 16.69 -38.48 40.20
C MET A 1 16.65 -38.85 38.73
N ASN A 2 15.46 -38.92 38.12
CA ASN A 2 15.31 -39.15 36.68
C ASN A 2 15.00 -37.81 36.01
N ALA A 3 15.99 -37.26 35.32
CA ALA A 3 15.80 -36.12 34.44
C ALA A 3 14.93 -36.58 33.25
N SER A 4 13.68 -36.14 33.23
CA SER A 4 12.74 -36.35 32.15
C SER A 4 13.25 -35.69 30.87
N GLY A 5 13.74 -36.50 29.93
CA GLY A 5 14.11 -36.07 28.59
C GLY A 5 12.90 -35.54 27.82
N LEU A 6 12.81 -34.21 27.71
CA LEU A 6 11.96 -33.56 26.72
C LEU A 6 12.45 -33.97 25.34
N LYS A 7 11.74 -34.89 24.67
CA LYS A 7 11.98 -35.18 23.25
C LYS A 7 11.75 -33.87 22.48
N PRO A 8 12.72 -33.37 21.69
CA PRO A 8 12.50 -32.17 20.90
C PRO A 8 11.34 -32.43 19.92
N TYR A 9 10.19 -31.80 20.16
CA TYR A 9 9.14 -31.78 19.16
C TYR A 9 9.73 -31.15 17.89
N PRO A 10 9.62 -31.81 16.74
CA PRO A 10 10.51 -31.54 15.62
C PRO A 10 10.03 -30.26 14.91
N ILE A 11 10.70 -29.14 15.18
CA ILE A 11 10.54 -27.85 14.50
C ILE A 11 10.40 -28.02 12.98
N ARG A 12 11.13 -28.96 12.39
CA ARG A 12 11.03 -29.35 10.98
C ARG A 12 9.61 -29.72 10.52
N ARG A 13 8.83 -30.46 11.32
CA ARG A 13 7.45 -30.84 10.97
C ARG A 13 6.52 -29.64 10.99
N VAL A 14 6.71 -28.71 11.93
CA VAL A 14 5.94 -27.46 12.00
C VAL A 14 6.24 -26.58 10.80
N ILE A 15 7.52 -26.42 10.46
CA ILE A 15 7.95 -25.65 9.26
C ILE A 15 7.37 -26.28 8.00
N LEU A 16 7.49 -27.60 7.83
CA LEU A 16 6.96 -28.29 6.65
C LEU A 16 5.43 -28.16 6.57
N PHE A 17 4.73 -28.27 7.70
CA PHE A 17 3.29 -28.09 7.75
C PHE A 17 2.89 -26.68 7.30
N ALA A 18 3.50 -25.64 7.88
CA ALA A 18 3.26 -24.25 7.47
C ALA A 18 3.58 -24.03 5.99
N ALA A 19 4.71 -24.58 5.52
CA ALA A 19 5.16 -24.49 4.13
C ALA A 19 4.17 -25.12 3.13
N CYS A 20 3.42 -26.15 3.55
CA CYS A 20 2.35 -26.74 2.74
C CYS A 20 1.05 -25.94 2.83
N VAL A 21 0.70 -25.45 4.02
CA VAL A 21 -0.59 -24.79 4.28
C VAL A 21 -0.67 -23.42 3.60
N ILE A 22 0.41 -22.62 3.64
CA ILE A 22 0.42 -21.26 3.08
C ILE A 22 -0.06 -21.22 1.62
N PRO A 23 0.47 -22.05 0.69
CA PRO A 23 -0.03 -22.06 -0.69
C PRO A 23 -1.52 -22.38 -0.84
N PHE A 24 -2.03 -23.35 -0.06
CA PHE A 24 -3.45 -23.70 -0.10
C PHE A 24 -4.36 -22.62 0.51
N LEU A 25 -3.85 -21.80 1.43
CA LEU A 25 -4.55 -20.63 1.97
C LEU A 25 -4.50 -19.44 1.02
N TRP A 26 -3.36 -19.25 0.34
CA TRP A 26 -3.15 -18.16 -0.61
C TRP A 26 -4.11 -18.24 -1.80
N LEU A 27 -4.28 -19.42 -2.39
CA LEU A 27 -5.09 -19.60 -3.60
C LEU A 27 -6.55 -19.13 -3.45
N PRO A 28 -7.35 -19.60 -2.46
CA PRO A 28 -8.70 -19.08 -2.25
C PRO A 28 -8.69 -17.59 -1.89
N GLY A 29 -7.67 -17.09 -1.19
CA GLY A 29 -7.49 -15.67 -0.93
C GLY A 29 -7.41 -14.83 -2.21
N GLN A 30 -6.70 -15.31 -3.24
CA GLN A 30 -6.61 -14.60 -4.52
C GLN A 30 -7.84 -14.73 -5.41
N ILE A 31 -8.60 -15.83 -5.28
CA ILE A 31 -9.85 -16.03 -6.02
C ILE A 31 -10.97 -15.17 -5.43
N LEU A 32 -11.10 -15.17 -4.11
CA LEU A 32 -12.16 -14.46 -3.40
C LEU A 32 -11.83 -12.98 -3.19
N LYS A 33 -10.54 -12.64 -3.10
CA LYS A 33 -10.05 -11.30 -2.76
C LYS A 33 -10.72 -10.80 -1.47
N ASP A 34 -11.13 -9.54 -1.48
CA ASP A 34 -11.84 -8.85 -0.41
C ASP A 34 -13.37 -8.84 -0.57
N ARG A 35 -13.94 -9.78 -1.35
CA ARG A 35 -15.40 -9.92 -1.51
C ARG A 35 -16.10 -10.47 -0.28
N PHE A 36 -15.40 -11.28 0.53
CA PHE A 36 -15.99 -12.00 1.65
C PHE A 36 -15.18 -11.76 2.93
N LEU A 37 -15.71 -10.91 3.80
CA LEU A 37 -15.02 -10.39 4.98
C LEU A 37 -14.40 -11.49 5.89
N PRO A 38 -15.08 -12.61 6.20
CA PRO A 38 -14.50 -13.66 7.05
C PRO A 38 -13.22 -14.29 6.48
N LEU A 39 -12.99 -14.22 5.17
CA LEU A 39 -11.82 -14.79 4.50
C LEU A 39 -10.86 -13.72 3.97
N ASN A 40 -11.13 -12.43 4.23
CA ASN A 40 -10.35 -11.31 3.72
C ASN A 40 -8.87 -11.43 4.09
N PHE A 41 -8.53 -11.90 5.28
CA PHE A 41 -7.14 -12.07 5.70
C PHE A 41 -6.31 -13.01 4.80
N LEU A 42 -6.95 -13.94 4.07
CA LEU A 42 -6.26 -14.83 3.12
C LEU A 42 -5.78 -14.07 1.87
N TYR A 43 -6.52 -13.04 1.46
CA TYR A 43 -6.16 -12.19 0.33
C TYR A 43 -4.84 -11.44 0.57
N TYR A 44 -4.55 -11.12 1.84
CA TYR A 44 -3.33 -10.44 2.28
C TYR A 44 -2.14 -11.39 2.48
N ILE A 45 -2.24 -12.67 2.13
CA ILE A 45 -1.05 -13.54 2.11
C ILE A 45 -0.16 -13.11 0.94
N PRO A 46 1.09 -12.66 1.16
CA PRO A 46 1.90 -12.16 0.06
C PRO A 46 2.28 -13.27 -0.93
N PRO A 47 2.24 -13.02 -2.25
CA PRO A 47 2.54 -14.05 -3.24
C PRO A 47 3.97 -14.57 -3.14
N LEU A 48 4.93 -13.71 -2.80
CA LEU A 48 6.32 -14.14 -2.57
C LEU A 48 6.46 -15.05 -1.35
N LEU A 49 5.69 -14.84 -0.28
CA LEU A 49 5.65 -15.75 0.87
C LEU A 49 5.09 -17.13 0.45
N CYS A 50 4.03 -17.14 -0.35
CA CYS A 50 3.49 -18.36 -0.96
C CYS A 50 4.57 -19.08 -1.79
N PHE A 51 5.28 -18.37 -2.67
CA PHE A 51 6.34 -18.95 -3.50
C PHE A 51 7.44 -19.60 -2.67
N PHE A 52 8.07 -18.87 -1.74
CA PHE A 52 9.17 -19.40 -0.94
C PHE A 52 8.73 -20.56 -0.04
N SER A 53 7.54 -20.47 0.57
CA SER A 53 6.98 -21.55 1.38
C SER A 53 6.78 -22.82 0.56
N GLY A 54 6.25 -22.69 -0.66
CA GLY A 54 6.07 -23.83 -1.55
C GLY A 54 7.39 -24.44 -2.04
N CYS A 55 8.42 -23.63 -2.30
CA CYS A 55 9.77 -24.13 -2.57
C CYS A 55 10.32 -24.95 -1.39
N VAL A 56 10.19 -24.44 -0.16
CA VAL A 56 10.60 -25.17 1.05
C VAL A 56 9.87 -26.50 1.16
N ALA A 57 8.55 -26.53 0.96
CA ALA A 57 7.77 -27.77 0.97
C ALA A 57 8.24 -28.74 -0.12
N PHE A 58 8.47 -28.26 -1.34
CA PHE A 58 8.90 -29.08 -2.46
C PHE A 58 10.24 -29.79 -2.21
N PHE A 59 11.25 -29.07 -1.69
CA PHE A 59 12.59 -29.62 -1.46
C PHE A 59 12.70 -30.46 -0.19
N THR A 60 11.82 -30.29 0.79
CA THR A 60 11.89 -31.00 2.08
C THR A 60 10.95 -32.20 2.17
N MET A 61 9.91 -32.26 1.34
CA MET A 61 8.91 -33.32 1.33
C MET A 61 9.43 -34.59 0.64
N GLY A 62 9.24 -35.74 1.30
CA GLY A 62 9.69 -37.04 0.79
C GLY A 62 8.92 -37.53 -0.44
N ARG A 63 9.51 -38.48 -1.19
CA ARG A 63 8.92 -39.04 -2.43
C ARG A 63 7.55 -39.69 -2.26
N ALA A 64 7.20 -40.15 -1.05
CA ALA A 64 5.89 -40.71 -0.74
C ALA A 64 4.74 -39.72 -0.97
N TRP A 65 5.00 -38.42 -0.89
CA TRP A 65 4.01 -37.34 -1.06
C TRP A 65 4.14 -36.64 -2.42
N LYS A 66 4.55 -37.39 -3.47
CA LYS A 66 4.92 -36.81 -4.77
C LYS A 66 3.83 -35.91 -5.37
N TRP A 67 2.55 -36.25 -5.22
CA TRP A 67 1.47 -35.45 -5.78
C TRP A 67 1.29 -34.13 -5.02
N LEU A 68 1.25 -34.20 -3.69
CA LEU A 68 1.13 -33.02 -2.84
C LEU A 68 2.28 -32.02 -3.08
N ARG A 69 3.55 -32.47 -3.13
CA ARG A 69 4.67 -31.57 -3.39
C ARG A 69 4.58 -30.87 -4.75
N TRP A 70 4.09 -31.56 -5.79
CA TRP A 70 3.96 -30.98 -7.12
C TRP A 70 2.79 -29.99 -7.18
N THR A 71 1.67 -30.29 -6.50
CA THR A 71 0.56 -29.35 -6.34
C THR A 71 1.00 -28.09 -5.59
N VAL A 72 1.72 -28.23 -4.48
CA VAL A 72 2.27 -27.09 -3.72
C VAL A 72 3.21 -26.26 -4.57
N LEU A 73 4.11 -26.90 -5.33
CA LEU A 73 5.01 -26.20 -6.25
C LEU A 73 4.24 -25.47 -7.36
N LEU A 74 3.19 -26.07 -7.91
CA LEU A 74 2.36 -25.41 -8.93
C LEU A 74 1.73 -24.13 -8.38
N ILE A 75 1.14 -24.17 -7.17
CA ILE A 75 0.55 -22.98 -6.55
C ILE A 75 1.63 -21.92 -6.25
N ALA A 76 2.82 -22.35 -5.81
CA ALA A 76 3.95 -21.45 -5.60
C ALA A 76 4.37 -20.75 -6.90
N ILE A 77 4.46 -21.47 -8.02
CA ILE A 77 4.78 -20.91 -9.33
C ILE A 77 3.69 -19.91 -9.77
N LEU A 78 2.41 -20.24 -9.55
CA LEU A 78 1.31 -19.30 -9.83
C LEU A 78 1.41 -18.02 -8.99
N ALA A 79 1.84 -18.12 -7.73
CA ALA A 79 2.07 -16.96 -6.89
C ALA A 79 3.23 -16.08 -7.36
N LEU A 80 4.33 -16.70 -7.79
CA LEU A 80 5.44 -15.97 -8.42
C LEU A 80 4.98 -15.31 -9.73
N ALA A 81 4.22 -16.03 -10.55
CA ALA A 81 3.68 -15.49 -11.80
C ALA A 81 2.74 -14.29 -11.54
N LYS A 82 1.87 -14.36 -10.52
CA LYS A 82 1.07 -13.19 -10.09
C LYS A 82 1.98 -12.00 -9.80
N SER A 83 3.01 -12.16 -8.95
CA SER A 83 3.92 -11.06 -8.67
C SER A 83 4.54 -10.51 -9.95
N LEU A 84 5.21 -11.34 -10.74
CA LEU A 84 5.97 -10.89 -11.92
C LEU A 84 5.13 -10.30 -13.05
N VAL A 85 3.86 -10.74 -13.20
CA VAL A 85 3.00 -10.35 -14.32
C VAL A 85 1.95 -9.32 -13.93
N LEU A 86 1.39 -9.44 -12.71
CA LEU A 86 0.26 -8.62 -12.28
C LEU A 86 0.63 -7.57 -11.24
N ASP A 87 1.71 -7.74 -10.47
CA ASP A 87 2.10 -6.76 -9.46
C ASP A 87 3.26 -5.89 -9.95
N PHE A 88 4.24 -6.49 -10.63
CA PHE A 88 5.37 -5.78 -11.20
C PHE A 88 5.05 -5.30 -12.61
N GLU A 89 5.02 -3.99 -12.77
CA GLU A 89 4.91 -3.35 -14.07
C GLU A 89 6.13 -2.48 -14.31
N TYR A 90 6.76 -2.68 -15.46
CA TYR A 90 7.94 -1.95 -15.84
C TYR A 90 7.62 -1.02 -17.00
N HIS A 91 7.36 0.25 -16.66
CA HIS A 91 7.23 1.29 -17.65
C HIS A 91 8.55 2.05 -17.81
N SER A 92 8.83 2.47 -19.04
CA SER A 92 9.87 3.46 -19.30
C SER A 92 9.47 4.76 -18.63
N ARG A 93 10.41 5.38 -17.91
CA ARG A 93 10.17 6.69 -17.32
C ARG A 93 9.95 7.71 -18.44
N GLY A 94 8.78 8.34 -18.46
CA GLY A 94 8.54 9.49 -19.31
C GLY A 94 9.45 10.66 -18.90
N GLU A 95 9.86 11.46 -19.89
CA GLU A 95 10.55 12.73 -19.65
C GLU A 95 9.58 13.69 -18.95
N PRO A 96 9.91 14.20 -17.75
CA PRO A 96 9.07 15.18 -17.07
C PRO A 96 8.96 16.45 -17.92
N THR A 97 7.75 16.95 -18.13
CA THR A 97 7.55 18.25 -18.77
C THR A 97 7.83 19.39 -17.78
N THR A 98 8.00 20.61 -18.27
CA THR A 98 8.18 21.81 -17.44
C THR A 98 6.99 22.11 -16.52
N GLU A 99 5.83 21.51 -16.79
CA GLU A 99 4.60 21.64 -15.97
C GLU A 99 4.41 20.47 -14.99
N SER A 100 5.34 19.51 -14.95
CA SER A 100 5.24 18.35 -14.06
C SER A 100 5.52 18.72 -12.60
N ILE A 101 4.77 18.07 -11.69
CA ILE A 101 5.00 18.17 -10.24
C ILE A 101 5.61 16.88 -9.73
N ARG A 102 6.51 16.97 -8.75
CA ARG A 102 6.99 15.81 -8.01
C ARG A 102 6.21 15.64 -6.72
N PHE A 103 5.31 14.67 -6.71
CA PHE A 103 4.51 14.31 -5.54
C PHE A 103 5.11 13.07 -4.83
N VAL A 104 5.14 13.10 -3.51
CA VAL A 104 5.53 11.97 -2.67
C VAL A 104 4.42 11.71 -1.67
N GLN A 105 3.86 10.50 -1.66
CA GLN A 105 3.07 9.99 -0.54
C GLN A 105 3.98 9.09 0.32
N TRP A 106 3.84 9.17 1.64
CA TRP A 106 4.58 8.33 2.58
C TRP A 106 3.83 8.15 3.91
N ASN A 107 3.40 6.93 4.23
CA ASN A 107 3.07 6.56 5.61
C ASN A 107 4.33 6.55 6.51
N VAL A 108 4.41 7.49 7.46
CA VAL A 108 5.59 7.67 8.33
C VAL A 108 5.58 6.79 9.58
N SER A 109 4.62 5.86 9.71
CA SER A 109 4.49 4.90 10.81
C SER A 109 4.59 5.58 12.18
N ALA A 110 3.72 6.56 12.43
CA ALA A 110 3.72 7.40 13.64
C ALA A 110 5.09 8.04 13.96
N GLY A 111 5.88 8.38 12.92
CA GLY A 111 7.19 9.03 13.09
C GLY A 111 8.31 8.10 13.59
N ARG A 112 8.15 6.77 13.48
CA ARG A 112 9.08 5.75 14.01
C ARG A 112 10.57 5.98 13.73
N PHE A 113 10.90 6.61 12.61
CA PHE A 113 12.28 6.83 12.17
C PHE A 113 12.86 8.22 12.48
N GLY A 114 12.08 9.08 13.13
CA GLY A 114 12.49 10.45 13.44
C GLY A 114 12.41 11.42 12.25
N THR A 115 12.49 12.71 12.56
CA THR A 115 12.30 13.78 11.58
C THR A 115 13.52 13.97 10.69
N GLU A 116 14.73 13.75 11.22
CA GLU A 116 15.99 13.94 10.51
C GLU A 116 16.11 12.97 9.32
N LEU A 117 15.90 11.67 9.54
CA LEU A 117 15.94 10.67 8.47
C LEU A 117 14.86 10.92 7.41
N LEU A 118 13.66 11.30 7.85
CA LEU A 118 12.55 11.67 6.97
C LEU A 118 12.95 12.81 6.05
N VAL A 119 13.47 13.92 6.61
CA VAL A 119 13.91 15.10 5.85
C VAL A 119 15.04 14.74 4.89
N ASP A 120 16.03 13.97 5.32
CA ASP A 120 17.16 13.59 4.46
C ASP A 120 16.70 12.75 3.27
N ARG A 121 15.79 11.79 3.49
CA ARG A 121 15.25 10.96 2.42
C ARG A 121 14.37 11.76 1.46
N LEU A 122 13.51 12.64 1.99
CA LEU A 122 12.69 13.53 1.17
C LEU A 122 13.55 14.49 0.34
N ARG A 123 14.60 15.09 0.92
CA ARG A 123 15.52 16.00 0.22
C ARG A 123 16.18 15.33 -0.98
N SER A 124 16.63 14.08 -0.85
CA SER A 124 17.21 13.32 -1.98
C SER A 124 16.21 13.06 -3.12
N ASN A 125 14.92 12.99 -2.83
CA ASN A 125 13.88 12.83 -3.85
C ASN A 125 13.42 14.16 -4.45
N ARG A 126 13.81 15.33 -3.90
CA ARG A 126 13.44 16.69 -4.38
C ARG A 126 11.94 16.87 -4.69
N PRO A 127 11.02 16.51 -3.78
CA PRO A 127 9.58 16.70 -4.01
C PRO A 127 9.21 18.17 -4.15
N ASP A 128 8.06 18.42 -4.75
CA ASP A 128 7.34 19.70 -4.77
C ASP A 128 6.14 19.69 -3.83
N LEU A 129 5.55 18.50 -3.62
CA LEU A 129 4.43 18.24 -2.74
C LEU A 129 4.61 16.89 -2.04
N ILE A 130 4.23 16.80 -0.77
CA ILE A 130 4.44 15.65 0.11
C ILE A 130 3.16 15.41 0.90
N LEU A 131 2.57 14.22 0.78
CA LEU A 131 1.51 13.73 1.65
C LEU A 131 2.10 12.72 2.64
N LEU A 132 1.97 13.00 3.93
CA LEU A 132 2.39 12.09 5.00
C LEU A 132 1.15 11.47 5.64
N SER A 133 1.07 10.14 5.65
CA SER A 133 0.07 9.37 6.41
C SER A 133 0.64 8.94 7.76
N GLU A 134 -0.21 8.74 8.77
CA GLU A 134 0.18 8.51 10.17
C GLU A 134 1.18 9.55 10.72
N ALA A 135 1.03 10.82 10.35
CA ALA A 135 1.83 11.90 10.90
C ALA A 135 1.38 12.21 12.34
N PRO A 136 2.21 11.93 13.37
CA PRO A 136 1.79 12.07 14.75
C PRO A 136 1.65 13.56 15.15
N PRO A 137 0.83 13.89 16.15
CA PRO A 137 0.54 15.29 16.52
C PRO A 137 1.77 16.10 16.90
N ASP A 138 2.78 15.48 17.48
CA ASP A 138 4.04 16.08 17.93
C ASP A 138 5.08 16.25 16.80
N MET A 139 4.85 15.70 15.60
CA MET A 139 5.75 15.90 14.46
C MET A 139 5.77 17.38 14.04
N GLU A 140 6.95 18.00 14.07
CA GLU A 140 7.18 19.42 13.78
C GLU A 140 7.13 19.73 12.28
N LEU A 141 5.92 19.80 11.69
CA LEU A 141 5.74 20.07 10.25
C LEU A 141 6.39 21.38 9.80
N LEU A 142 6.44 22.40 10.65
CA LEU A 142 7.12 23.66 10.35
C LEU A 142 8.62 23.46 10.14
N LYS A 143 9.26 22.60 10.95
CA LYS A 143 10.69 22.26 10.82
C LYS A 143 10.93 21.50 9.51
N ILE A 144 10.08 20.51 9.21
CA ILE A 144 10.14 19.74 7.96
C ILE A 144 9.93 20.65 6.74
N SER A 145 8.88 21.48 6.77
CA SER A 145 8.55 22.43 5.72
C SER A 145 9.73 23.36 5.45
N ARG A 146 10.28 24.03 6.47
CA ARG A 146 11.45 24.92 6.31
C ARG A 146 12.69 24.21 5.76
N ALA A 147 12.91 22.95 6.16
CA ALA A 147 14.06 22.17 5.75
C ALA A 147 14.00 21.68 4.28
N LEU A 148 12.79 21.59 3.71
CA LEU A 148 12.54 21.12 2.34
C LEU A 148 12.13 22.26 1.40
N PHE A 149 11.41 23.25 1.92
CA PHE A 149 10.73 24.33 1.21
C PHE A 149 10.95 25.65 1.97
N ARG A 150 11.87 26.49 1.47
CA ARG A 150 12.27 27.75 2.13
C ARG A 150 11.09 28.61 2.61
N ASN A 151 10.00 28.67 1.83
CA ASN A 151 8.71 29.30 2.16
C ASN A 151 7.55 28.33 1.86
N GLY A 152 7.59 27.12 2.41
CA GLY A 152 6.60 26.08 2.12
C GLY A 152 5.25 26.26 2.81
N TYR A 153 4.21 25.75 2.17
CA TYR A 153 2.86 25.60 2.72
C TYR A 153 2.73 24.23 3.37
N TRP A 154 1.92 24.15 4.41
CA TRP A 154 1.58 22.89 5.03
C TRP A 154 0.19 22.92 5.63
N PHE A 155 -0.41 21.74 5.72
CA PHE A 155 -1.71 21.50 6.32
C PHE A 155 -1.68 20.15 7.03
N ARG A 156 -2.44 20.01 8.13
CA ARG A 156 -2.60 18.76 8.85
C ARG A 156 -4.07 18.58 9.23
N SER A 157 -4.59 17.39 8.99
CA SER A 157 -5.87 16.93 9.52
C SER A 157 -5.90 15.41 9.57
N ASP A 158 -6.61 14.88 10.56
CA ASP A 158 -6.96 13.45 10.64
C ASP A 158 -5.76 12.49 10.59
N GLY A 159 -4.63 12.88 11.19
CA GLY A 159 -3.41 12.06 11.21
C GLY A 159 -2.63 12.09 9.89
N MET A 160 -3.04 12.92 8.92
CA MET A 160 -2.32 13.15 7.67
C MET A 160 -1.80 14.58 7.59
N ALA A 161 -0.71 14.80 6.86
CA ALA A 161 -0.14 16.11 6.62
C ALA A 161 0.23 16.31 5.15
N LEU A 162 -0.12 17.46 4.59
CA LEU A 162 0.31 17.91 3.28
C LEU A 162 1.37 18.99 3.45
N LEU A 163 2.50 18.88 2.74
CA LEU A 163 3.55 19.89 2.72
C LEU A 163 3.97 20.15 1.29
N GLY A 164 4.23 21.39 0.90
CA GLY A 164 4.67 21.66 -0.45
C GLY A 164 5.13 23.10 -0.70
N ARG A 165 5.55 23.36 -1.93
CA ARG A 165 5.98 24.70 -2.39
C ARG A 165 4.80 25.57 -2.83
N PHE A 166 3.64 24.96 -3.05
CA PHE A 166 2.47 25.60 -3.63
C PHE A 166 1.41 25.92 -2.56
N PRO A 167 0.65 27.02 -2.71
CA PRO A 167 -0.49 27.29 -1.85
C PRO A 167 -1.47 26.11 -1.79
N ILE A 168 -1.93 25.81 -0.57
CA ILE A 168 -2.90 24.75 -0.27
C ILE A 168 -4.18 25.43 0.24
N GLU A 169 -5.30 25.14 -0.39
CA GLU A 169 -6.63 25.56 0.03
C GLU A 169 -7.44 24.32 0.38
N VAL A 170 -7.78 24.16 1.66
CA VAL A 170 -8.57 23.02 2.14
C VAL A 170 -10.01 23.22 1.69
N LEU A 171 -10.58 22.20 1.06
CA LEU A 171 -11.96 22.23 0.60
C LEU A 171 -12.88 21.71 1.69
N GLU A 172 -12.71 20.44 2.06
CA GLU A 172 -13.60 19.75 2.99
C GLU A 172 -12.92 18.53 3.62
N ARG A 173 -13.51 18.06 4.72
CA ARG A 173 -13.26 16.71 5.25
C ARG A 173 -14.22 15.74 4.58
N LEU A 174 -13.76 14.52 4.33
CA LEU A 174 -14.59 13.46 3.77
C LEU A 174 -15.16 12.62 4.90
N ASP A 175 -16.49 12.47 4.92
CA ASP A 175 -17.22 11.66 5.90
C ASP A 175 -17.17 10.17 5.57
N LEU A 176 -15.95 9.62 5.52
CA LEU A 176 -15.73 8.19 5.30
C LEU A 176 -16.29 7.37 6.49
N PRO A 177 -17.02 6.27 6.24
CA PRO A 177 -17.58 5.41 7.29
C PRO A 177 -16.60 4.90 8.35
N ASP A 178 -15.43 4.41 7.95
CA ASP A 178 -14.41 3.81 8.84
C ASP A 178 -13.02 4.43 8.64
N GLY A 179 -12.81 5.12 7.52
CA GLY A 179 -11.55 5.75 7.14
C GLY A 179 -11.42 7.23 7.53
N ARG A 180 -10.32 7.84 7.10
CA ARG A 180 -10.06 9.27 7.23
C ARG A 180 -9.70 9.86 5.88
N GLY A 181 -10.25 11.03 5.57
CA GLY A 181 -9.98 11.68 4.31
C GLY A 181 -10.32 13.16 4.31
N TRP A 182 -9.65 13.90 3.45
CA TRP A 182 -9.94 15.31 3.18
C TRP A 182 -9.54 15.68 1.76
N ALA A 183 -10.16 16.72 1.24
CA ALA A 183 -9.87 17.28 -0.07
C ALA A 183 -9.27 18.67 0.05
N ALA A 184 -8.31 18.99 -0.82
CA ALA A 184 -7.69 20.30 -0.91
C ALA A 184 -7.36 20.65 -2.36
N THR A 185 -7.45 21.92 -2.72
CA THR A 185 -6.92 22.45 -3.98
C THR A 185 -5.48 22.89 -3.78
N VAL A 186 -4.61 22.46 -4.70
CA VAL A 186 -3.21 22.88 -4.77
C VAL A 186 -3.05 23.82 -5.97
N LYS A 187 -2.58 25.04 -5.71
CA LYS A 187 -2.44 26.09 -6.73
C LYS A 187 -1.00 26.12 -7.26
N THR A 188 -0.72 25.41 -8.33
CA THR A 188 0.55 25.61 -9.06
C THR A 188 0.46 26.90 -9.87
N GLY A 189 1.56 27.62 -10.07
CA GLY A 189 1.54 28.94 -10.73
C GLY A 189 0.86 28.94 -12.11
N ALA A 190 0.90 27.81 -12.83
CA ALA A 190 0.26 27.66 -14.14
C ALA A 190 -1.16 27.07 -14.08
N ARG A 191 -1.47 26.19 -13.11
CA ARG A 191 -2.76 25.46 -12.99
C ARG A 191 -3.07 25.03 -11.56
N SER A 192 -4.35 24.88 -11.23
CA SER A 192 -4.77 24.27 -9.97
C SER A 192 -5.22 22.83 -10.20
N PHE A 193 -4.98 21.97 -9.22
CA PHE A 193 -5.49 20.60 -9.19
C PHE A 193 -6.03 20.29 -7.79
N ASP A 194 -6.95 19.35 -7.71
CA ASP A 194 -7.47 18.89 -6.43
C ASP A 194 -6.72 17.63 -5.98
N LEU A 195 -6.47 17.55 -4.69
CA LEU A 195 -5.86 16.43 -4.02
C LEU A 195 -6.82 15.90 -2.96
N VAL A 196 -7.06 14.60 -2.99
CA VAL A 196 -7.74 13.87 -1.91
C VAL A 196 -6.73 13.00 -1.21
N ALA A 197 -6.59 13.22 0.09
CA ALA A 197 -5.76 12.41 0.96
C ALA A 197 -6.63 11.35 1.66
N ILE A 198 -6.16 10.10 1.67
CA ILE A 198 -6.87 8.96 2.24
C ILE A 198 -5.98 8.20 3.25
N ASP A 199 -6.59 7.78 4.35
CA ASP A 199 -6.00 6.86 5.33
C ASP A 199 -7.12 5.91 5.80
N LEU A 200 -7.15 4.71 5.21
CA LEU A 200 -8.15 3.69 5.52
C LEU A 200 -7.67 2.76 6.62
N ARG A 201 -8.63 2.18 7.33
CA ARG A 201 -8.37 1.34 8.50
C ARG A 201 -7.56 0.09 8.16
N ALA A 202 -6.43 -0.13 8.83
CA ALA A 202 -5.56 -1.29 8.61
C ALA A 202 -6.17 -2.65 9.01
N ASN A 203 -7.16 -2.68 9.90
CA ASN A 203 -7.71 -3.93 10.46
C ASN A 203 -8.32 -4.82 9.36
N LEU A 204 -7.71 -5.98 9.06
CA LEU A 204 -8.13 -6.91 8.00
C LEU A 204 -9.55 -7.47 8.16
N PHE A 205 -10.14 -7.36 9.36
CA PHE A 205 -11.51 -7.78 9.66
C PHE A 205 -12.55 -6.68 9.50
N VAL A 206 -12.16 -5.51 8.97
CA VAL A 206 -13.06 -4.42 8.58
C VAL A 206 -13.04 -4.28 7.05
N SER A 207 -14.22 -4.22 6.43
CA SER A 207 -14.31 -4.03 4.98
C SER A 207 -13.98 -2.58 4.61
N ARG A 208 -13.16 -2.37 3.58
CA ARG A 208 -12.93 -1.04 2.99
C ARG A 208 -13.96 -0.68 1.91
N GLN A 209 -14.88 -1.59 1.61
CA GLN A 209 -15.89 -1.37 0.58
C GLN A 209 -16.70 -0.07 0.80
N PRO A 210 -17.25 0.21 2.00
CA PRO A 210 -18.05 1.42 2.18
C PRO A 210 -17.26 2.72 1.98
N ASP A 211 -16.01 2.76 2.45
CA ASP A 211 -15.11 3.92 2.26
C ASP A 211 -14.77 4.12 0.78
N LEU A 212 -14.48 3.04 0.04
CA LEU A 212 -14.14 3.10 -1.38
C LEU A 212 -15.34 3.40 -2.28
N GLU A 213 -16.53 2.94 -1.91
CA GLU A 213 -17.79 3.31 -2.57
C GLU A 213 -18.10 4.78 -2.34
N PHE A 214 -18.01 5.27 -1.10
CA PHE A 214 -18.14 6.69 -0.79
C PHE A 214 -17.16 7.54 -1.61
N LEU A 215 -15.89 7.15 -1.65
CA LEU A 215 -14.87 7.89 -2.39
C LEU A 215 -15.14 7.88 -3.90
N SER A 216 -15.61 6.75 -4.44
CA SER A 216 -16.04 6.66 -5.84
C SER A 216 -17.18 7.64 -6.15
N ASP A 217 -18.19 7.69 -5.27
CA ASP A 217 -19.34 8.59 -5.43
C ASP A 217 -18.91 10.05 -5.29
N TRP A 218 -18.04 10.37 -4.34
CA TRP A 218 -17.46 11.70 -4.20
C TRP A 218 -16.70 12.11 -5.48
N VAL A 219 -15.93 11.18 -6.07
CA VAL A 219 -15.17 11.46 -7.29
C VAL A 219 -16.09 11.80 -8.47
N VAL A 220 -17.21 11.10 -8.61
CA VAL A 220 -18.19 11.31 -9.69
C VAL A 220 -18.99 12.59 -9.51
N ASN A 221 -19.31 12.95 -8.26
CA ASN A 221 -20.18 14.09 -7.96
C ASN A 221 -19.42 15.42 -7.76
N ARG A 222 -18.11 15.47 -8.07
CA ARG A 222 -17.34 16.72 -8.01
C ARG A 222 -17.94 17.79 -8.91
N GLU A 223 -17.95 19.03 -8.43
CA GLU A 223 -18.45 20.19 -9.21
C GLU A 223 -17.35 20.85 -10.07
N THR A 224 -16.16 20.27 -10.12
CA THR A 224 -15.01 20.84 -10.83
C THR A 224 -14.34 19.85 -11.76
N ASP A 225 -13.85 20.38 -12.86
CA ASP A 225 -13.12 19.77 -13.96
C ASP A 225 -11.59 19.89 -13.81
N ARG A 226 -11.11 20.37 -12.65
CA ARG A 226 -9.67 20.36 -12.33
C ARG A 226 -9.11 18.94 -12.33
N PRO A 227 -7.83 18.76 -12.70
CA PRO A 227 -7.15 17.49 -12.51
C PRO A 227 -7.24 17.04 -11.05
N LEU A 228 -7.40 15.74 -10.83
CA LEU A 228 -7.50 15.13 -9.51
C LEU A 228 -6.33 14.18 -9.26
N ILE A 229 -5.77 14.28 -8.05
CA ILE A 229 -4.95 13.24 -7.46
C ILE A 229 -5.68 12.69 -6.23
N VAL A 230 -5.85 11.38 -6.17
CA VAL A 230 -6.29 10.68 -4.96
C VAL A 230 -5.11 9.84 -4.51
N ALA A 231 -4.65 10.03 -3.28
CA ALA A 231 -3.47 9.35 -2.79
C ALA A 231 -3.53 9.12 -1.29
N GLY A 232 -2.83 8.10 -0.81
CA GLY A 232 -2.79 7.81 0.61
C GLY A 232 -2.47 6.36 0.95
N ASP A 233 -2.67 6.03 2.22
CA ASP A 233 -2.60 4.65 2.69
C ASP A 233 -4.01 4.06 2.68
N PHE A 234 -4.30 3.27 1.65
CA PHE A 234 -5.60 2.61 1.54
C PHE A 234 -5.65 1.32 2.33
N ASN A 235 -4.53 0.85 2.88
CA ASN A 235 -4.44 -0.43 3.59
C ASN A 235 -5.11 -1.58 2.81
N THR A 236 -5.04 -1.53 1.48
CA THR A 236 -5.81 -2.38 0.55
C THR A 236 -4.96 -2.67 -0.69
N PRO A 237 -4.78 -3.94 -1.12
CA PRO A 237 -3.99 -4.22 -2.30
C PRO A 237 -4.61 -3.66 -3.58
N ARG A 238 -3.74 -3.24 -4.52
CA ARG A 238 -4.10 -2.60 -5.79
C ARG A 238 -5.18 -3.31 -6.60
N ASP A 239 -5.19 -4.65 -6.56
CA ASP A 239 -6.12 -5.49 -7.31
C ASP A 239 -7.41 -5.81 -6.55
N SER A 240 -7.70 -5.09 -5.46
CA SER A 240 -8.95 -5.17 -4.72
C SER A 240 -10.14 -4.94 -5.63
N VAL A 241 -11.23 -5.67 -5.38
CA VAL A 241 -12.46 -5.54 -6.18
C VAL A 241 -13.16 -4.22 -5.92
N HIS A 242 -12.90 -3.59 -4.77
CA HIS A 242 -13.57 -2.38 -4.32
C HIS A 242 -13.00 -1.11 -4.97
N PHE A 243 -11.83 -1.18 -5.62
CA PHE A 243 -11.32 -0.10 -6.47
C PHE A 243 -12.07 0.06 -7.80
N GLN A 244 -12.99 -0.85 -8.16
CA GLN A 244 -13.68 -0.81 -9.46
C GLN A 244 -14.45 0.48 -9.72
N GLY A 245 -15.06 1.08 -8.68
CA GLY A 245 -15.76 2.37 -8.81
C GLY A 245 -14.82 3.50 -9.22
N LEU A 246 -13.69 3.62 -8.50
CA LEU A 246 -12.66 4.63 -8.78
C LEU A 246 -12.02 4.46 -10.15
N ARG A 247 -11.74 3.21 -10.56
CA ARG A 247 -11.13 2.89 -11.86
C ARG A 247 -11.97 3.28 -13.08
N LYS A 248 -13.27 3.56 -12.91
CA LYS A 248 -14.11 4.10 -13.99
C LYS A 248 -13.77 5.55 -14.34
N ASN A 249 -13.23 6.30 -13.37
CA ASN A 249 -13.02 7.74 -13.50
C ASN A 249 -11.54 8.15 -13.30
N LEU A 250 -10.71 7.25 -12.77
CA LEU A 250 -9.32 7.49 -12.43
C LEU A 250 -8.41 6.41 -13.01
N LEU A 251 -7.18 6.83 -13.34
CA LEU A 251 -6.09 5.94 -13.73
C LEU A 251 -5.21 5.66 -12.52
N HIS A 252 -4.79 4.41 -12.34
CA HIS A 252 -3.84 4.07 -11.29
C HIS A 252 -2.42 4.44 -11.73
N ALA A 253 -1.72 5.26 -10.95
CA ALA A 253 -0.41 5.79 -11.32
C ALA A 253 0.61 4.69 -11.63
N TYR A 254 0.73 3.68 -10.76
CA TYR A 254 1.68 2.58 -10.98
C TYR A 254 1.30 1.69 -12.20
N GLU A 255 0.02 1.56 -12.55
CA GLU A 255 -0.37 0.77 -13.74
C GLU A 255 -0.10 1.52 -15.03
N THR A 256 -0.13 2.85 -14.97
CA THR A 256 0.01 3.69 -16.16
C THR A 256 1.47 3.99 -16.46
N CYS A 257 2.27 4.23 -15.42
CA CYS A 257 3.65 4.66 -15.55
C CYS A 257 4.55 4.19 -14.40
N GLY A 258 4.12 3.17 -13.66
CA GLY A 258 4.86 2.63 -12.53
C GLY A 258 6.20 2.04 -12.91
N HIS A 259 7.16 2.22 -12.02
CA HIS A 259 8.51 1.74 -12.18
C HIS A 259 9.13 1.45 -10.81
N GLY A 260 9.87 0.33 -10.72
CA GLY A 260 10.53 -0.09 -9.48
C GLY A 260 9.66 -0.98 -8.61
N TRP A 261 9.98 -1.07 -7.33
CA TRP A 261 9.30 -1.96 -6.39
C TRP A 261 7.91 -1.40 -6.01
N PRO A 262 6.80 -2.13 -6.28
CA PRO A 262 5.43 -1.63 -6.04
C PRO A 262 5.00 -1.73 -4.58
N TYR A 263 5.57 -2.68 -3.83
CA TYR A 263 5.08 -3.00 -2.50
C TYR A 263 5.58 -2.00 -1.46
N SER A 264 4.73 -1.68 -0.49
CA SER A 264 5.01 -0.72 0.58
C SER A 264 4.89 -1.31 1.99
N TRP A 265 4.23 -2.47 2.15
CA TRP A 265 4.02 -3.13 3.44
C TRP A 265 4.30 -4.64 3.39
N PRO A 266 4.82 -5.28 4.45
CA PRO A 266 5.27 -4.70 5.72
C PRO A 266 6.71 -4.15 5.67
N PHE A 267 7.09 -3.29 6.60
CA PHE A 267 8.50 -2.93 6.80
C PHE A 267 9.22 -3.98 7.67
N PRO A 268 10.48 -4.37 7.41
CA PRO A 268 11.41 -3.84 6.41
C PRO A 268 11.39 -4.52 5.04
N LEU A 269 10.60 -5.58 4.86
CA LEU A 269 10.51 -6.34 3.62
C LEU A 269 9.11 -6.19 3.04
N PRO A 270 8.86 -5.18 2.19
CA PRO A 270 7.52 -4.92 1.67
C PRO A 270 7.15 -5.96 0.61
N LEU A 271 5.98 -6.58 0.78
CA LEU A 271 5.48 -7.69 -0.05
C LEU A 271 4.04 -7.48 -0.56
N ILE A 272 3.38 -6.40 -0.12
CA ILE A 272 2.03 -5.98 -0.51
C ILE A 272 2.08 -4.47 -0.78
N GLN A 273 1.37 -4.02 -1.80
CA GLN A 273 1.16 -2.60 -2.08
C GLN A 273 -0.09 -2.15 -1.34
N THR A 274 0.03 -1.21 -0.41
CA THR A 274 -1.11 -0.63 0.34
C THR A 274 -1.26 0.88 0.14
N ASP A 275 -0.21 1.49 -0.39
CA ASP A 275 -0.15 2.91 -0.70
C ASP A 275 -0.38 3.13 -2.20
N HIS A 276 -1.19 4.14 -2.53
CA HIS A 276 -1.63 4.46 -3.89
C HIS A 276 -1.51 5.96 -4.18
#